data_AF-A0A532V853-F1
#
_entry.id   AF-A0A532V853-F1
#
_cell.length_a   1.000
_cell.length_b   1.000
_cell.length_c   1.000
_cell.angle_alpha   90.00
_cell.angle_beta   90.00
_cell.angle_gamma   90.00
#
_symmetry.space_group_name_H-M   'P 1'
#
loop_
_entity.id
_entity.type
_entity.pdbx_description
1 polymer ?
#
loop_
_entity_poly.entity_id
_entity_poly.type
_entity_poly.pdbx_seq_one_letter_code
_entity_poly.pdbx_strand_id
1 'polypeptide(L)'
;MSKERTANQSQQGQASEMNSLTLKDYPKLFSENVIIVIGENTIEVEKESSVMIKENLKELIKNEPIIKNDPELLESNKRTYNLILVGTPTTNYILQEAYKLTNATRVTNEYPGENKGILEILGSPWNSNKALLLIAGSDEWGVKTGSRLLKYAQDINKSNVVVEWKESKAIFSRTISKDKYIFLEVLQQEIIPGQKTWPQESFHEQGSYNFDKTTGGLKIHLSHGTPSQYKRLKEEFTINDDLTVVVGNKVVVRGVNDWREGVKLVYIIPSFWEIAFELKFEIIYSEGNGAIYLRYKNRKIILRPKEEYNMQFKEKWMGQDVIRKVIIKNHGLQDKDKIAVEYHYKGGVRPPTPREEEFLKTKRRL
;
A
#
# COMPACT_ATOMS: atom_id res chain seq x y z
N MET A 1 16.76 57.48 8.04
CA MET A 1 16.78 56.14 8.65
C MET A 1 15.35 55.65 8.89
N SER A 2 14.64 55.10 7.88
CA SER A 2 13.33 54.44 8.11
C SER A 2 12.78 53.61 6.93
N LYS A 3 13.63 53.10 6.02
CA LYS A 3 13.15 52.27 4.88
C LYS A 3 13.65 50.82 4.85
N GLU A 4 14.46 50.40 5.83
CA GLU A 4 15.08 49.05 5.84
C GLU A 4 14.38 48.02 6.74
N ARG A 5 13.34 48.39 7.49
CA ARG A 5 12.69 47.46 8.44
C ARG A 5 11.51 46.66 7.88
N THR A 6 11.01 46.98 6.69
CA THR A 6 9.78 46.35 6.16
C THR A 6 10.04 45.12 5.29
N ALA A 7 11.28 44.86 4.86
CA ALA A 7 11.61 43.71 4.01
C ALA A 7 11.91 42.40 4.77
N ASN A 8 12.26 42.48 6.06
CA ASN A 8 12.66 41.31 6.85
C ASN A 8 11.49 40.58 7.54
N GLN A 9 10.31 41.19 7.66
CA GLN A 9 9.14 40.55 8.29
C GLN A 9 8.32 39.67 7.34
N SER A 10 8.44 39.82 6.03
CA SER A 10 7.72 38.98 5.05
C SER A 10 8.40 37.63 4.77
N GLN A 11 9.74 37.56 4.90
CA GLN A 11 10.48 36.30 4.69
C GLN A 11 10.39 35.34 5.89
N GLN A 12 10.25 35.86 7.11
CA GLN A 12 10.10 35.03 8.31
C GLN A 12 8.72 34.36 8.42
N GLY A 13 7.67 34.94 7.81
CA GLY A 13 6.35 34.32 7.71
C GLY A 13 6.31 33.16 6.71
N GLN A 14 6.91 33.33 5.53
CA GLN A 14 6.94 32.30 4.47
C GLN A 14 7.87 31.11 4.79
N ALA A 15 8.94 31.32 5.55
CA ALA A 15 9.79 30.23 6.02
C ALA A 15 9.09 29.32 7.05
N SER A 16 8.04 29.81 7.72
CA SER A 16 7.30 29.03 8.72
C SER A 16 6.21 28.13 8.12
N GLU A 17 5.66 28.46 6.95
CA GLU A 17 4.63 27.67 6.25
C GLU A 17 5.19 26.47 5.48
N MET A 18 6.46 26.51 5.04
CA MET A 18 7.07 25.37 4.31
C MET A 18 7.61 24.25 5.21
N ASN A 19 7.51 24.40 6.53
CA ASN A 19 7.78 23.31 7.47
C ASN A 19 6.68 22.24 7.52
N SER A 20 5.62 22.36 6.70
CA SER A 20 4.52 21.41 6.66
C SER A 20 4.25 20.79 5.28
N LEU A 21 5.25 20.73 4.39
CA LEU A 21 5.07 20.01 3.13
C LEU A 21 4.79 18.53 3.39
N THR A 22 3.81 18.00 2.68
CA THR A 22 3.40 16.60 2.75
C THR A 22 3.27 16.01 1.37
N LEU A 23 3.30 14.68 1.26
CA LEU A 23 3.13 13.98 -0.01
C LEU A 23 1.77 14.30 -0.66
N LYS A 24 0.78 14.78 0.12
CA LYS A 24 -0.48 15.30 -0.42
C LYS A 24 -0.33 16.51 -1.35
N ASP A 25 0.76 17.25 -1.21
CA ASP A 25 1.03 18.44 -2.03
C ASP A 25 1.53 18.04 -3.43
N TYR A 26 1.98 16.79 -3.61
CA TYR A 26 2.16 16.19 -4.93
C TYR A 26 0.79 15.81 -5.53
N PRO A 27 0.54 16.06 -6.84
CA PRO A 27 1.48 16.60 -7.84
C PRO A 27 1.46 18.13 -7.95
N LYS A 28 0.55 18.82 -7.27
CA LYS A 28 0.29 20.26 -7.47
C LYS A 28 1.53 21.13 -7.26
N LEU A 29 2.36 20.80 -6.27
CA LEU A 29 3.61 21.52 -5.99
C LEU A 29 4.64 21.44 -7.13
N PHE A 30 4.47 20.47 -8.01
CA PHE A 30 5.31 20.19 -9.18
C PHE A 30 4.59 20.56 -10.49
N SER A 31 3.66 21.53 -10.46
CA SER A 31 2.93 21.98 -11.67
C SER A 31 3.79 22.69 -12.70
N GLU A 32 4.88 23.32 -12.27
CA GLU A 32 5.74 24.13 -13.12
C GLU A 32 7.20 24.00 -12.74
N ASN A 33 8.08 24.26 -13.71
CA ASN A 33 9.53 24.34 -13.54
C ASN A 33 10.07 23.14 -12.76
N VAL A 34 9.86 21.94 -13.28
CA VAL A 34 10.31 20.70 -12.63
C VAL A 34 11.45 20.06 -13.41
N ILE A 35 12.49 19.66 -12.70
CA ILE A 35 13.55 18.79 -13.22
C ILE A 35 13.56 17.50 -12.39
N ILE A 36 13.56 16.36 -13.09
CA ILE A 36 13.85 15.06 -12.50
C ILE A 36 15.35 14.81 -12.67
N VAL A 37 16.04 14.52 -11.58
CA VAL A 37 17.49 14.33 -11.54
C VAL A 37 17.78 12.88 -11.20
N ILE A 38 18.51 12.21 -12.09
CA ILE A 38 19.04 10.85 -11.90
C ILE A 38 20.57 10.90 -11.86
N GLY A 39 21.21 9.85 -11.36
CA GLY A 39 22.66 9.74 -11.36
C GLY A 39 23.28 9.65 -12.76
N GLU A 40 24.53 10.09 -12.94
CA GLU A 40 25.28 9.79 -14.18
C GLU A 40 25.44 8.27 -14.39
N ASN A 41 25.76 7.55 -13.31
CA ASN A 41 25.90 6.09 -13.29
C ASN A 41 24.57 5.39 -12.99
N THR A 42 23.46 5.97 -13.45
CA THR A 42 22.12 5.49 -13.16
C THR A 42 21.82 4.16 -13.86
N ILE A 43 21.26 3.22 -13.09
CA ILE A 43 20.85 1.90 -13.55
C ILE A 43 19.49 1.97 -14.28
N GLU A 44 19.15 0.92 -15.02
CA GLU A 44 17.92 0.89 -15.84
C GLU A 44 16.65 1.17 -15.03
N VAL A 45 16.54 0.61 -13.82
CA VAL A 45 15.38 0.80 -12.93
C VAL A 45 15.18 2.27 -12.53
N GLU A 46 16.24 3.03 -12.33
CA GLU A 46 16.17 4.46 -12.00
C GLU A 46 15.75 5.29 -13.23
N LYS A 47 16.21 4.94 -14.43
CA LYS A 47 15.75 5.54 -15.70
C LYS A 47 14.27 5.28 -15.92
N GLU A 48 13.83 4.03 -15.84
CA GLU A 48 12.42 3.65 -15.93
C GLU A 48 11.56 4.40 -14.92
N SER A 49 12.05 4.51 -13.68
CA SER A 49 11.41 5.25 -12.61
C SER A 49 11.24 6.73 -12.96
N SER A 50 12.29 7.38 -13.48
CA SER A 50 12.23 8.79 -13.91
C SER A 50 11.21 9.02 -15.04
N VAL A 51 11.13 8.11 -16.01
CA VAL A 51 10.14 8.15 -17.10
C VAL A 51 8.73 7.96 -16.54
N MET A 52 8.53 6.99 -15.65
CA MET A 52 7.23 6.77 -15.01
C MET A 52 6.76 8.00 -14.23
N ILE A 53 7.65 8.69 -13.53
CA ILE A 53 7.33 9.93 -12.79
C ILE A 53 6.97 11.05 -13.76
N LYS A 54 7.72 11.21 -14.85
CA LYS A 54 7.42 12.16 -15.92
C LYS A 54 6.03 11.94 -16.51
N GLU A 55 5.70 10.70 -16.88
CA GLU A 55 4.38 10.34 -17.42
C GLU A 55 3.27 10.58 -16.38
N ASN A 56 3.52 10.27 -15.11
CA ASN A 56 2.56 10.54 -14.03
C ASN A 56 2.25 12.04 -13.90
N LEU A 57 3.26 12.91 -13.94
CA LEU A 57 3.06 14.37 -13.92
C LEU A 57 2.33 14.88 -15.17
N LYS A 58 2.66 14.32 -16.34
CA LYS A 58 1.98 14.64 -17.60
C LYS A 58 0.50 14.25 -17.54
N GLU A 59 0.18 13.07 -17.03
CA GLU A 59 -1.19 12.61 -16.89
C GLU A 59 -1.99 13.49 -15.91
N LEU A 60 -1.45 13.70 -14.70
CA LEU A 60 -2.15 14.35 -13.60
C LEU A 60 -2.29 15.87 -13.74
N ILE A 61 -1.26 16.55 -14.23
CA ILE A 61 -1.18 18.03 -14.22
C ILE A 61 -0.68 18.63 -15.54
N LYS A 62 -0.53 17.81 -16.60
CA LYS A 62 -0.08 18.26 -17.93
C LYS A 62 1.30 18.93 -17.93
N ASN A 63 2.10 18.65 -16.91
CA ASN A 63 3.49 19.10 -16.85
C ASN A 63 4.41 18.02 -17.43
N GLU A 64 5.34 18.42 -18.29
CA GLU A 64 6.35 17.53 -18.87
C GLU A 64 7.74 17.90 -18.34
N PRO A 65 8.14 17.37 -17.17
CA PRO A 65 9.46 17.67 -16.61
C PRO A 65 10.59 17.21 -17.53
N ILE A 66 11.72 17.92 -17.41
CA ILE A 66 12.98 17.54 -18.05
C ILE A 66 13.69 16.54 -17.13
N ILE A 67 14.20 15.46 -17.70
CA ILE A 67 15.07 14.52 -17.00
C ILE A 67 16.51 14.93 -17.30
N LYS A 68 17.34 15.06 -16.25
CA LYS A 68 18.77 15.36 -16.36
C LYS A 68 19.58 14.36 -15.55
N ASN A 69 20.79 14.07 -16.02
CA ASN A 69 21.78 13.45 -15.16
C ASN A 69 22.31 14.48 -14.17
N ASP A 70 22.78 14.01 -13.04
CA ASP A 70 23.27 14.88 -11.98
C ASP A 70 24.41 15.82 -12.40
N PRO A 71 25.36 15.51 -13.30
CA PRO A 71 26.43 16.46 -13.65
C PRO A 71 25.93 17.55 -14.60
N GLU A 72 24.80 17.32 -15.26
CA GLU A 72 24.13 18.27 -16.17
C GLU A 72 23.27 19.29 -15.41
N LEU A 73 23.10 19.11 -14.08
CA LEU A 73 22.32 19.99 -13.23
C LEU A 73 23.15 21.20 -12.81
N LEU A 74 22.87 22.34 -13.42
CA LEU A 74 23.54 23.60 -13.11
C LEU A 74 23.06 24.18 -11.76
N GLU A 75 23.92 24.94 -11.09
CA GLU A 75 23.56 25.68 -9.86
C GLU A 75 22.34 26.59 -10.04
N SER A 76 22.20 27.22 -11.21
CA SER A 76 21.05 28.03 -11.55
C SER A 76 19.76 27.20 -11.64
N ASN A 77 19.84 25.94 -12.07
CA ASN A 77 18.69 25.04 -12.09
C ASN A 77 18.24 24.70 -10.66
N LYS A 78 19.18 24.40 -9.75
CA LYS A 78 18.86 24.06 -8.35
C LYS A 78 18.05 25.16 -7.65
N ARG A 79 18.29 26.42 -8.01
CA ARG A 79 17.63 27.59 -7.43
C ARG A 79 16.31 27.97 -8.10
N THR A 80 16.09 27.57 -9.35
CA THR A 80 14.93 28.03 -10.15
C THR A 80 13.86 26.96 -10.34
N TYR A 81 14.21 25.68 -10.21
CA TYR A 81 13.30 24.55 -10.43
C TYR A 81 12.90 23.86 -9.11
N ASN A 82 11.72 23.27 -9.11
CA ASN A 82 11.38 22.18 -8.20
C ASN A 82 12.15 20.94 -8.65
N LEU A 83 12.73 20.19 -7.71
CA LEU A 83 13.57 19.04 -8.03
C LEU A 83 12.92 17.75 -7.56
N ILE A 84 12.98 16.72 -8.40
CA ILE A 84 12.68 15.34 -8.03
C ILE A 84 13.97 14.55 -8.17
N LEU A 85 14.56 14.12 -7.05
CA LEU A 85 15.79 13.33 -7.04
C LEU A 85 15.42 11.85 -6.98
N VAL A 86 15.92 11.08 -7.94
CA VAL A 86 15.64 9.64 -8.07
C VAL A 86 16.97 8.90 -8.05
N GLY A 87 17.06 7.87 -7.22
CA GLY A 87 18.18 6.94 -7.22
C GLY A 87 18.61 6.48 -5.84
N THR A 88 19.83 5.99 -5.74
CA THR A 88 20.47 5.62 -4.47
C THR A 88 21.48 6.69 -4.07
N PRO A 89 21.92 6.74 -2.80
CA PRO A 89 22.98 7.65 -2.40
C PRO A 89 24.29 7.45 -3.17
N THR A 90 24.56 6.26 -3.70
CA THR A 90 25.80 5.97 -4.44
C THR A 90 25.69 6.33 -5.92
N THR A 91 24.49 6.37 -6.49
CA THR A 91 24.27 6.67 -7.92
C THR A 91 24.02 8.15 -8.17
N ASN A 92 23.41 8.89 -7.24
CA ASN A 92 23.01 10.29 -7.42
C ASN A 92 23.72 11.24 -6.43
N TYR A 93 24.70 12.03 -6.90
CA TYR A 93 25.47 12.92 -6.02
C TYR A 93 24.63 14.10 -5.50
N ILE A 94 23.64 14.56 -6.27
CA ILE A 94 22.74 15.65 -5.85
C ILE A 94 21.89 15.22 -4.65
N LEU A 95 21.54 13.93 -4.59
CA LEU A 95 20.89 13.36 -3.41
C LEU A 95 21.80 13.44 -2.17
N GLN A 96 23.09 13.13 -2.30
CA GLN A 96 24.05 13.28 -1.19
C GLN A 96 24.19 14.74 -0.75
N GLU A 97 24.22 15.67 -1.71
CA GLU A 97 24.27 17.10 -1.43
C GLU A 97 23.02 17.55 -0.66
N ALA A 98 21.82 17.14 -1.09
CA ALA A 98 20.57 17.41 -0.38
C ALA A 98 20.62 16.90 1.07
N TYR A 99 21.14 15.69 1.30
CA TYR A 99 21.29 15.16 2.67
C TYR A 99 22.21 16.01 3.54
N LYS A 100 23.29 16.59 2.98
CA LYS A 100 24.20 17.47 3.74
C LYS A 100 23.55 18.79 4.14
N LEU A 101 22.62 19.29 3.32
CA LEU A 101 22.01 20.61 3.46
C LEU A 101 20.64 20.59 4.17
N THR A 102 20.06 19.41 4.39
CA THR A 102 18.71 19.26 4.95
C THR A 102 18.68 18.23 6.08
N ASN A 103 17.55 18.17 6.77
CA ASN A 103 17.21 17.10 7.70
C ASN A 103 16.47 15.94 7.01
N ALA A 104 16.55 15.81 5.67
CA ALA A 104 15.93 14.71 4.95
C ALA A 104 16.39 13.35 5.49
N THR A 105 15.47 12.40 5.47
CA THR A 105 15.72 11.05 5.95
C THR A 105 16.75 10.37 5.05
N ARG A 106 17.91 10.06 5.64
CA ARG A 106 19.05 9.54 4.88
C ARG A 106 18.87 8.06 4.62
N VAL A 107 18.93 7.69 3.34
CA VAL A 107 19.19 6.30 2.97
C VAL A 107 20.68 6.00 3.15
N THR A 108 20.97 4.85 3.75
CA THR A 108 22.31 4.33 4.03
C THR A 108 22.33 2.84 3.71
N ASN A 109 23.47 2.18 3.89
CA ASN A 109 23.57 0.74 3.70
C ASN A 109 22.74 -0.06 4.74
N GLU A 110 22.44 0.53 5.91
CA GLU A 110 21.71 -0.14 6.99
C GLU A 110 20.23 0.25 7.02
N TYR A 111 19.92 1.52 6.74
CA TYR A 111 18.57 2.07 6.81
C TYR A 111 18.12 2.63 5.46
N PRO A 112 16.89 2.34 5.00
CA PRO A 112 15.85 1.51 5.64
C PRO A 112 16.12 -0.01 5.58
N GLY A 113 17.17 -0.41 4.86
CA GLY A 113 17.57 -1.80 4.64
C GLY A 113 17.23 -2.27 3.22
N GLU A 114 17.56 -3.53 2.94
CA GLU A 114 17.38 -4.14 1.62
C GLU A 114 15.91 -4.11 1.14
N ASN A 115 15.75 -3.96 -0.17
CA ASN A 115 14.51 -3.84 -0.93
C ASN A 115 13.61 -2.69 -0.50
N LYS A 116 14.17 -1.67 0.16
CA LYS A 116 13.41 -0.55 0.69
C LYS A 116 13.95 0.78 0.21
N GLY A 117 13.08 1.77 0.27
CA GLY A 117 13.41 3.15 -0.04
C GLY A 117 12.66 4.12 0.85
N ILE A 118 12.85 5.39 0.54
CA ILE A 118 12.23 6.54 1.19
C ILE A 118 11.61 7.37 0.08
N LEU A 119 10.34 7.70 0.27
CA LEU A 119 9.64 8.72 -0.49
C LEU A 119 9.43 9.90 0.45
N GLU A 120 10.04 11.05 0.16
CA GLU A 120 10.01 12.20 1.05
C GLU A 120 9.91 13.52 0.29
N ILE A 121 9.09 14.44 0.78
CA ILE A 121 8.93 15.79 0.24
C ILE A 121 9.27 16.83 1.31
N LEU A 122 10.03 17.84 0.91
CA LEU A 122 10.52 18.90 1.77
C LEU A 122 10.83 20.18 0.96
N GLY A 123 11.13 21.27 1.66
CA GLY A 123 11.62 22.50 1.03
C GLY A 123 12.99 22.28 0.40
N SER A 124 13.24 22.89 -0.76
CA SER A 124 14.53 22.81 -1.44
C SER A 124 15.61 23.54 -0.64
N PRO A 125 16.75 22.90 -0.35
CA PRO A 125 17.85 23.55 0.36
C PRO A 125 18.50 24.68 -0.44
N TRP A 126 18.32 24.69 -1.76
CA TRP A 126 18.94 25.68 -2.64
C TRP A 126 18.08 26.93 -2.84
N ASN A 127 16.76 26.81 -2.61
CA ASN A 127 15.81 27.93 -2.61
C ASN A 127 14.58 27.56 -1.79
N SER A 128 14.32 28.32 -0.72
CA SER A 128 13.19 28.07 0.17
C SER A 128 11.86 28.02 -0.58
N ASN A 129 11.66 28.82 -1.64
CA ASN A 129 10.41 28.89 -2.40
C ASN A 129 10.22 27.73 -3.42
N LYS A 130 11.07 26.71 -3.37
CA LYS A 130 11.02 25.54 -4.25
C LYS A 130 10.89 24.28 -3.42
N ALA A 131 10.33 23.25 -4.05
CA ALA A 131 10.15 21.95 -3.43
C ALA A 131 11.22 20.95 -3.89
N LEU A 132 11.48 19.99 -3.02
CA LEU A 132 12.34 18.85 -3.25
C LEU A 132 11.55 17.57 -2.93
N LEU A 133 11.48 16.67 -3.90
CA LEU A 133 10.95 15.32 -3.71
C LEU A 133 12.08 14.32 -3.86
N LEU A 134 12.28 13.49 -2.85
CA LEU A 134 13.27 12.43 -2.80
C LEU A 134 12.59 11.09 -3.03
N ILE A 135 13.12 10.34 -3.99
CA ILE A 135 12.77 8.94 -4.25
C ILE A 135 14.07 8.16 -4.15
N ALA A 136 14.42 7.85 -2.91
CA ALA A 136 15.72 7.30 -2.55
C ALA A 136 15.60 5.82 -2.18
N GLY A 137 16.30 4.93 -2.87
CA GLY A 137 16.33 3.50 -2.53
C GLY A 137 17.63 3.11 -1.82
N SER A 138 17.58 2.14 -0.90
CA SER A 138 18.79 1.42 -0.46
C SER A 138 19.38 0.62 -1.62
N ASP A 139 18.52 0.25 -2.57
CA ASP A 139 18.79 -0.45 -3.81
C ASP A 139 17.75 -0.06 -4.88
N GLU A 140 17.85 -0.71 -6.05
CA GLU A 140 16.97 -0.50 -7.18
C GLU A 140 15.49 -0.78 -6.88
N TRP A 141 15.20 -1.77 -6.03
CA TRP A 141 13.85 -2.14 -5.66
C TRP A 141 13.20 -1.11 -4.74
N GLY A 142 14.00 -0.50 -3.85
CA GLY A 142 13.61 0.67 -3.08
C GLY A 142 13.19 1.85 -3.95
N VAL A 143 14.00 2.18 -4.97
CA VAL A 143 13.70 3.25 -5.93
C VAL A 143 12.42 2.93 -6.71
N LYS A 144 12.32 1.71 -7.24
CA LYS A 144 11.15 1.24 -8.00
C LYS A 144 9.87 1.37 -7.19
N THR A 145 9.91 0.95 -5.93
CA THR A 145 8.76 1.00 -5.03
C THR A 145 8.35 2.43 -4.71
N GLY A 146 9.31 3.30 -4.38
CA GLY A 146 9.05 4.71 -4.09
C GLY A 146 8.41 5.42 -5.27
N SER A 147 8.94 5.17 -6.47
CA SER A 147 8.41 5.72 -7.71
C SER A 147 6.98 5.25 -8.00
N ARG A 148 6.66 3.98 -7.70
CA ARG A 148 5.30 3.46 -7.87
C ARG A 148 4.33 4.05 -6.86
N LEU A 149 4.77 4.27 -5.62
CA LEU A 149 3.94 4.88 -4.58
C LEU A 149 3.54 6.31 -4.91
N LEU A 150 4.36 7.01 -5.71
CA LEU A 150 4.12 8.40 -6.07
C LEU A 150 2.74 8.64 -6.73
N LYS A 151 2.19 7.64 -7.45
CA LYS A 151 0.81 7.70 -8.01
C LYS A 151 -0.27 7.87 -6.95
N TYR A 152 0.06 7.59 -5.70
CA TYR A 152 -0.81 7.69 -4.54
C TYR A 152 -0.27 8.70 -3.50
N ALA A 153 0.76 9.48 -3.83
CA ALA A 153 1.35 10.44 -2.88
C ALA A 153 0.32 11.47 -2.38
N GLN A 154 -0.58 11.92 -3.27
CA GLN A 154 -1.70 12.81 -2.94
C GLN A 154 -2.57 12.27 -1.78
N ASP A 155 -2.47 10.96 -1.53
CA ASP A 155 -3.22 10.27 -0.52
C ASP A 155 -2.59 10.27 0.88
N ILE A 156 -1.31 10.57 0.99
CA ILE A 156 -0.47 10.36 2.16
C ILE A 156 -0.21 11.68 2.88
N ASN A 157 -0.72 11.83 4.11
CA ASN A 157 -0.58 13.06 4.93
C ASN A 157 0.73 13.11 5.72
N LYS A 158 1.85 12.79 5.08
CA LYS A 158 3.18 12.75 5.71
C LYS A 158 4.19 13.38 4.78
N SER A 159 5.20 14.03 5.34
CA SER A 159 6.36 14.50 4.57
C SER A 159 7.17 13.32 4.05
N ASN A 160 7.29 12.23 4.82
CA ASN A 160 8.04 11.05 4.43
C ASN A 160 7.32 9.73 4.71
N VAL A 161 7.68 8.72 3.92
CA VAL A 161 7.31 7.32 4.14
C VAL A 161 8.48 6.41 3.73
N VAL A 162 8.73 5.38 4.54
CA VAL A 162 9.55 4.24 4.13
C VAL A 162 8.69 3.35 3.24
N VAL A 163 9.26 2.84 2.16
CA VAL A 163 8.62 1.91 1.23
C VAL A 163 9.40 0.62 1.14
N GLU A 164 8.71 -0.50 0.94
CA GLU A 164 9.33 -1.83 0.79
C GLU A 164 8.78 -2.53 -0.46
N TRP A 165 9.68 -3.00 -1.31
CA TRP A 165 9.34 -3.90 -2.39
C TRP A 165 9.06 -5.28 -1.81
N LYS A 166 7.83 -5.74 -1.99
CA LYS A 166 7.50 -7.17 -1.91
C LYS A 166 6.98 -7.55 -3.28
N GLU A 167 7.40 -8.71 -3.81
CA GLU A 167 7.14 -9.20 -5.17
C GLU A 167 5.68 -9.04 -5.66
N SER A 168 4.74 -8.87 -4.73
CA SER A 168 3.31 -8.68 -4.93
C SER A 168 2.81 -7.29 -5.35
N LYS A 169 3.62 -6.38 -5.92
CA LYS A 169 3.30 -4.99 -6.36
C LYS A 169 2.64 -4.04 -5.33
N ALA A 170 2.24 -4.51 -4.16
CA ALA A 170 1.69 -3.69 -3.09
C ALA A 170 2.84 -3.03 -2.31
N ILE A 171 2.63 -1.77 -1.91
CA ILE A 171 3.68 -0.95 -1.30
C ILE A 171 3.39 -0.86 0.20
N PHE A 172 4.32 -1.40 1.01
CA PHE A 172 4.21 -1.35 2.47
C PHE A 172 5.14 -0.27 2.99
N SER A 173 4.66 0.54 3.95
CA SER A 173 5.62 1.07 4.92
C SER A 173 5.87 0.02 5.97
N ARG A 174 7.13 -0.34 6.15
CA ARG A 174 7.56 -1.29 7.18
C ARG A 174 7.55 -0.63 8.57
N THR A 175 6.41 -0.02 8.93
CA THR A 175 6.15 0.50 10.27
C THR A 175 5.33 -0.46 11.12
N ILE A 176 4.82 -1.56 10.55
CA ILE A 176 4.13 -2.63 11.27
C ILE A 176 5.17 -3.62 11.81
N SER A 177 5.09 -3.90 13.11
CA SER A 177 5.99 -4.86 13.76
C SER A 177 5.80 -6.28 13.19
N LYS A 178 6.88 -7.06 13.13
CA LYS A 178 6.91 -8.41 12.52
C LYS A 178 5.93 -9.40 13.16
N ASP A 179 5.61 -9.22 14.42
CA ASP A 179 4.65 -10.01 15.20
C ASP A 179 3.19 -9.55 15.03
N LYS A 180 2.96 -8.46 14.28
CA LYS A 180 1.63 -7.84 14.11
C LYS A 180 1.15 -7.91 12.67
N TYR A 181 -0.17 -7.86 12.49
CA TYR A 181 -0.82 -7.68 11.20
C TYR A 181 -2.07 -6.80 11.35
N ILE A 182 -2.58 -6.24 10.24
CA ILE A 182 -3.85 -5.53 10.24
C ILE A 182 -4.95 -6.48 9.78
N PHE A 183 -6.05 -6.56 10.53
CA PHE A 183 -7.24 -7.30 10.10
C PHE A 183 -8.30 -6.37 9.51
N LEU A 184 -8.64 -6.58 8.24
CA LEU A 184 -9.76 -5.94 7.56
C LEU A 184 -10.90 -6.93 7.39
N GLU A 185 -12.07 -6.60 7.95
CA GLU A 185 -13.31 -7.34 7.71
C GLU A 185 -14.11 -6.61 6.63
N VAL A 186 -14.39 -7.30 5.53
CA VAL A 186 -15.17 -6.79 4.40
C VAL A 186 -16.47 -7.57 4.34
N LEU A 187 -17.60 -6.89 4.56
CA LEU A 187 -18.92 -7.45 4.33
C LEU A 187 -19.50 -6.86 3.04
N GLN A 188 -19.69 -7.72 2.04
CA GLN A 188 -20.42 -7.41 0.83
C GLN A 188 -21.83 -7.99 0.95
N GLN A 189 -22.83 -7.15 0.77
CA GLN A 189 -24.22 -7.57 0.67
C GLN A 189 -24.74 -7.26 -0.73
N GLU A 190 -25.22 -8.29 -1.42
CA GLU A 190 -25.86 -8.17 -2.73
C GLU A 190 -27.36 -8.31 -2.58
N ILE A 191 -28.12 -7.33 -3.04
CA ILE A 191 -29.57 -7.35 -3.04
C ILE A 191 -30.03 -7.33 -4.49
N ILE A 192 -30.72 -8.39 -4.92
CA ILE A 192 -31.23 -8.53 -6.29
C ILE A 192 -32.76 -8.40 -6.24
N PRO A 193 -33.33 -7.24 -6.59
CA PRO A 193 -34.78 -7.04 -6.54
C PRO A 193 -35.50 -8.02 -7.47
N GLY A 194 -36.52 -8.73 -6.95
CA GLY A 194 -37.42 -9.56 -7.76
C GLY A 194 -36.94 -10.99 -8.07
N GLN A 195 -35.76 -11.41 -7.65
CA GLN A 195 -35.28 -12.79 -7.87
C GLN A 195 -35.62 -13.69 -6.66
N LYS A 196 -36.20 -14.88 -6.93
CA LYS A 196 -36.63 -15.80 -5.87
C LYS A 196 -35.48 -16.63 -5.27
N THR A 197 -34.49 -17.09 -6.04
CA THR A 197 -33.35 -17.87 -5.52
C THR A 197 -32.23 -18.04 -6.55
N TRP A 198 -30.99 -18.15 -6.09
CA TRP A 198 -29.84 -18.65 -6.87
C TRP A 198 -29.72 -20.18 -6.77
N PRO A 199 -29.26 -20.89 -7.84
CA PRO A 199 -28.89 -22.29 -7.74
C PRO A 199 -27.83 -22.47 -6.64
N GLN A 200 -27.96 -23.51 -5.82
CA GLN A 200 -27.15 -23.80 -4.65
C GLN A 200 -25.66 -24.02 -4.96
N GLU A 201 -25.32 -24.25 -6.22
CA GLU A 201 -24.02 -24.81 -6.64
C GLU A 201 -22.89 -23.76 -6.80
N SER A 202 -23.17 -22.45 -6.73
CA SER A 202 -22.19 -21.42 -7.14
C SER A 202 -21.29 -20.88 -6.03
N PHE A 203 -21.60 -21.13 -4.76
CA PHE A 203 -20.74 -20.72 -3.64
C PHE A 203 -19.92 -21.91 -3.18
N HIS A 204 -18.84 -22.21 -3.91
CA HIS A 204 -17.82 -23.11 -3.39
C HIS A 204 -17.21 -22.44 -2.14
N GLU A 205 -17.59 -22.92 -0.96
CA GLU A 205 -17.07 -22.51 0.35
C GLU A 205 -15.58 -22.88 0.46
N GLN A 206 -14.70 -22.05 -0.10
CA GLN A 206 -13.23 -22.21 0.02
C GLN A 206 -12.73 -22.01 1.47
N GLY A 207 -13.63 -21.59 2.36
CA GLY A 207 -13.47 -21.62 3.81
C GLY A 207 -14.24 -20.51 4.50
N SER A 208 -14.22 -20.53 5.83
CA SER A 208 -14.77 -19.48 6.69
C SER A 208 -13.73 -18.91 7.65
N TYR A 209 -14.03 -17.79 8.30
CA TYR A 209 -13.23 -17.28 9.40
C TYR A 209 -14.14 -16.83 10.54
N ASN A 210 -13.59 -16.81 11.75
CA ASN A 210 -14.21 -16.23 12.93
C ASN A 210 -13.19 -15.31 13.61
N PHE A 211 -13.54 -14.04 13.73
CA PHE A 211 -12.73 -13.05 14.43
C PHE A 211 -13.37 -12.67 15.77
N ASP A 212 -12.69 -13.02 16.86
CA ASP A 212 -13.07 -12.63 18.21
C ASP A 212 -12.56 -11.21 18.50
N LYS A 213 -13.48 -10.25 18.48
CA LYS A 213 -13.20 -8.83 18.72
C LYS A 213 -12.67 -8.53 20.13
N THR A 214 -12.85 -9.44 21.07
CA THR A 214 -12.41 -9.28 22.47
C THR A 214 -10.95 -9.66 22.62
N THR A 215 -10.58 -10.83 22.08
CA THR A 215 -9.22 -11.37 22.21
C THR A 215 -8.30 -10.93 21.07
N GLY A 216 -8.85 -10.54 19.93
CA GLY A 216 -8.13 -10.38 18.67
C GLY A 216 -7.84 -11.71 17.98
N GLY A 217 -8.44 -12.81 18.46
CA GLY A 217 -8.28 -14.15 17.89
C GLY A 217 -8.89 -14.26 16.50
N LEU A 218 -8.12 -14.71 15.52
CA LEU A 218 -8.61 -15.00 14.18
C LEU A 218 -8.50 -16.50 13.91
N LYS A 219 -9.65 -17.17 13.87
CA LYS A 219 -9.76 -18.56 13.44
C LYS A 219 -10.11 -18.63 11.97
N ILE A 220 -9.39 -19.43 11.21
CA ILE A 220 -9.54 -19.58 9.77
C ILE A 220 -9.82 -21.05 9.49
N HIS A 221 -11.02 -21.36 9.02
CA HIS A 221 -11.43 -22.71 8.66
C HIS A 221 -11.33 -22.88 7.15
N LEU A 222 -10.29 -23.57 6.70
CA LEU A 222 -10.13 -23.92 5.30
C LEU A 222 -10.92 -25.21 5.02
N SER A 223 -12.02 -25.05 4.28
CA SER A 223 -12.89 -26.15 3.86
C SER A 223 -12.90 -26.22 2.34
N HIS A 224 -13.09 -27.42 1.80
CA HIS A 224 -13.30 -27.71 0.37
C HIS A 224 -12.06 -27.60 -0.53
N GLY A 225 -11.82 -28.72 -1.20
CA GLY A 225 -11.04 -28.77 -2.41
C GLY A 225 -10.49 -30.17 -2.67
N THR A 226 -10.01 -30.39 -3.88
CA THR A 226 -9.12 -31.52 -4.17
C THR A 226 -7.88 -31.43 -3.26
N PRO A 227 -7.17 -32.55 -2.99
CA PRO A 227 -5.89 -32.50 -2.28
C PRO A 227 -4.89 -31.47 -2.86
N SER A 228 -4.96 -31.18 -4.16
CA SER A 228 -4.18 -30.13 -4.82
C SER A 228 -4.59 -28.71 -4.42
N GLN A 229 -5.89 -28.41 -4.31
CA GLN A 229 -6.38 -27.12 -3.82
C GLN A 229 -6.02 -26.92 -2.34
N TYR A 230 -6.13 -27.99 -1.55
CA TYR A 230 -5.70 -27.99 -0.15
C TYR A 230 -4.22 -27.67 0.00
N LYS A 231 -3.36 -28.36 -0.76
CA LYS A 231 -1.92 -28.13 -0.77
C LYS A 231 -1.59 -26.68 -1.16
N ARG A 232 -2.24 -26.18 -2.22
CA ARG A 232 -2.10 -24.79 -2.69
C ARG A 232 -2.48 -23.78 -1.60
N LEU A 233 -3.65 -23.92 -0.97
CA LEU A 233 -4.10 -23.01 0.10
C LEU A 233 -3.18 -23.05 1.34
N LYS A 234 -2.63 -24.23 1.66
CA LYS A 234 -1.66 -24.39 2.76
C LYS A 234 -0.30 -23.76 2.44
N GLU A 235 0.13 -23.81 1.19
CA GLU A 235 1.36 -23.14 0.73
C GLU A 235 1.17 -21.62 0.66
N GLU A 236 -0.01 -21.16 0.23
CA GLU A 236 -0.35 -19.74 0.09
C GLU A 236 -0.65 -19.04 1.42
N PHE A 237 -1.26 -19.75 2.38
CA PHE A 237 -1.51 -19.26 3.73
C PHE A 237 -0.34 -19.62 4.65
N THR A 238 0.71 -18.80 4.62
CA THR A 238 1.81 -18.88 5.58
C THR A 238 1.79 -17.64 6.47
N ILE A 239 1.65 -17.85 7.79
CA ILE A 239 1.92 -16.82 8.78
C ILE A 239 3.44 -16.67 8.87
N ASN A 240 3.98 -15.59 8.33
CA ASN A 240 5.41 -15.27 8.36
C ASN A 240 5.61 -13.78 8.72
N ASP A 241 6.87 -13.35 8.82
CA ASP A 241 7.24 -11.95 9.09
C ASP A 241 6.64 -10.97 8.06
N ASP A 242 6.38 -11.43 6.85
CA ASP A 242 5.87 -10.59 5.76
C ASP A 242 4.37 -10.35 5.77
N LEU A 243 3.61 -11.19 6.48
CA LEU A 243 2.18 -11.04 6.67
C LEU A 243 1.88 -9.65 7.26
N THR A 244 1.28 -8.78 6.46
CA THR A 244 1.05 -7.38 6.87
C THR A 244 -0.43 -7.06 7.01
N VAL A 245 -1.25 -7.52 6.07
CA VAL A 245 -2.71 -7.33 6.08
C VAL A 245 -3.40 -8.65 5.81
N VAL A 246 -4.43 -8.92 6.59
CA VAL A 246 -5.33 -10.05 6.47
C VAL A 246 -6.72 -9.50 6.18
N VAL A 247 -7.33 -9.90 5.07
CA VAL A 247 -8.67 -9.45 4.68
C VAL A 247 -9.67 -10.60 4.79
N GLY A 248 -10.56 -10.55 5.76
CA GLY A 248 -11.71 -11.45 5.86
C GLY A 248 -12.87 -10.95 5.02
N ASN A 249 -13.27 -11.68 3.97
CA ASN A 249 -14.38 -11.29 3.10
C ASN A 249 -15.64 -12.12 3.40
N LYS A 250 -16.77 -11.45 3.62
CA LYS A 250 -18.06 -12.06 3.88
C LYS A 250 -19.05 -11.56 2.84
N VAL A 251 -19.64 -12.48 2.08
CA VAL A 251 -20.59 -12.14 1.01
C VAL A 251 -21.98 -12.64 1.42
N VAL A 252 -22.93 -11.74 1.55
CA VAL A 252 -24.33 -12.04 1.87
C VAL A 252 -25.18 -11.70 0.67
N VAL A 253 -25.81 -12.69 0.05
CA VAL A 253 -26.76 -12.47 -1.04
C VAL A 253 -28.17 -12.54 -0.47
N ARG A 254 -28.95 -11.47 -0.62
CA ARG A 254 -30.35 -11.40 -0.20
C ARG A 254 -31.28 -11.37 -1.41
N GLY A 255 -32.14 -12.39 -1.50
CA GLY A 255 -33.28 -12.42 -2.40
C GLY A 255 -34.54 -11.87 -1.74
N VAL A 256 -35.69 -11.97 -2.42
CA VAL A 256 -36.97 -11.45 -1.91
C VAL A 256 -37.47 -12.23 -0.68
N ASN A 257 -37.20 -13.55 -0.62
CA ASN A 257 -37.73 -14.45 0.42
C ASN A 257 -36.66 -15.37 1.06
N ASP A 258 -35.39 -15.24 0.70
CA ASP A 258 -34.31 -16.09 1.21
C ASP A 258 -33.02 -15.25 1.39
N TRP A 259 -32.22 -15.59 2.39
CA TRP A 259 -30.91 -14.98 2.62
C TRP A 259 -29.85 -16.07 2.67
N ARG A 260 -28.76 -15.87 1.94
CA ARG A 260 -27.61 -16.78 1.96
C ARG A 260 -26.37 -16.02 2.36
N GLU A 261 -25.62 -16.63 3.25
CA GLU A 261 -24.36 -16.12 3.73
C GLU A 261 -23.25 -17.07 3.26
N GLY A 262 -22.36 -16.56 2.41
CA GLY A 262 -21.12 -17.22 2.07
C GLY A 262 -19.97 -16.45 2.71
N VAL A 263 -19.10 -17.13 3.44
CA VAL A 263 -17.82 -16.55 3.82
C VAL A 263 -16.82 -16.94 2.74
N LYS A 264 -16.05 -15.98 2.21
CA LYS A 264 -14.96 -16.23 1.28
C LYS A 264 -13.64 -15.87 1.97
N LEU A 265 -12.77 -16.86 2.06
CA LEU A 265 -11.51 -16.76 2.81
C LEU A 265 -10.46 -15.94 2.05
N VAL A 266 -9.30 -15.72 2.67
CA VAL A 266 -8.90 -14.49 3.35
C VAL A 266 -7.67 -14.01 2.58
N TYR A 267 -7.62 -12.76 2.16
CA TYR A 267 -6.48 -12.27 1.39
C TYR A 267 -5.32 -12.00 2.35
N ILE A 268 -4.20 -12.67 2.12
CA ILE A 268 -2.92 -12.29 2.71
C ILE A 268 -2.18 -11.43 1.72
N ILE A 269 -1.78 -10.27 2.19
CA ILE A 269 -0.79 -9.47 1.49
C ILE A 269 0.57 -9.72 2.15
N PRO A 270 1.62 -10.12 1.37
CA PRO A 270 1.76 -9.99 -0.09
C PRO A 270 1.16 -11.12 -0.98
N SER A 271 0.88 -12.29 -0.44
CA SER A 271 0.66 -13.51 -1.24
C SER A 271 -0.80 -13.75 -1.69
N PHE A 272 -1.40 -12.89 -2.54
CA PHE A 272 -2.51 -13.31 -3.42
C PHE A 272 -2.97 -12.26 -4.46
N TRP A 273 -3.02 -12.63 -5.76
CA TRP A 273 -3.44 -11.75 -6.87
C TRP A 273 -4.76 -12.17 -7.56
N GLU A 274 -5.20 -13.42 -7.46
CA GLU A 274 -6.22 -13.95 -8.38
C GLU A 274 -7.68 -13.76 -7.93
N ILE A 275 -7.97 -13.51 -6.64
CA ILE A 275 -9.36 -13.31 -6.16
C ILE A 275 -9.65 -11.81 -5.92
N ALA A 276 -8.68 -10.91 -6.14
CA ALA A 276 -8.87 -9.45 -6.06
C ALA A 276 -9.91 -8.92 -7.09
N PHE A 277 -10.25 -9.74 -8.09
CA PHE A 277 -11.28 -9.47 -9.08
C PHE A 277 -12.67 -9.21 -8.49
N GLU A 278 -13.02 -9.79 -7.33
CA GLU A 278 -14.36 -9.62 -6.75
C GLU A 278 -14.49 -8.39 -5.84
N LEU A 279 -13.44 -8.06 -5.09
CA LEU A 279 -13.51 -7.01 -4.08
C LEU A 279 -13.39 -5.58 -4.66
N LYS A 280 -12.85 -5.42 -5.89
CA LYS A 280 -12.70 -4.12 -6.58
C LYS A 280 -12.02 -3.02 -5.72
N PHE A 281 -11.24 -3.39 -4.69
CA PHE A 281 -10.40 -2.46 -3.96
C PHE A 281 -8.93 -2.84 -3.99
N GLU A 282 -8.11 -1.81 -3.88
CA GLU A 282 -6.67 -1.84 -3.83
C GLU A 282 -6.22 -1.28 -2.48
N ILE A 283 -5.43 -2.04 -1.72
CA ILE A 283 -4.72 -1.49 -0.56
C ILE A 283 -3.51 -0.75 -1.11
N ILE A 284 -3.53 0.57 -0.94
CA ILE A 284 -2.50 1.47 -1.44
C ILE A 284 -1.31 1.47 -0.49
N TYR A 285 -1.61 1.63 0.80
CA TYR A 285 -0.63 1.93 1.83
C TYR A 285 -1.19 1.55 3.20
N SER A 286 -0.31 1.16 4.11
CA SER A 286 -0.64 0.92 5.51
C SER A 286 0.40 1.57 6.43
N GLU A 287 -0.06 1.97 7.61
CA GLU A 287 0.75 2.61 8.65
C GLU A 287 0.99 1.67 9.83
N GLY A 288 2.07 1.91 10.56
CA GLY A 288 2.46 1.16 11.76
C GLY A 288 1.54 1.33 12.95
N ASN A 289 0.61 2.27 12.90
CA ASN A 289 -0.48 2.39 13.88
C ASN A 289 -1.69 1.49 13.50
N GLY A 290 -1.65 0.81 12.35
CA GLY A 290 -2.73 -0.01 11.82
C GLY A 290 -3.71 0.72 10.89
N ALA A 291 -3.49 1.99 10.54
CA ALA A 291 -4.32 2.68 9.56
C ALA A 291 -4.08 2.13 8.15
N ILE A 292 -5.15 2.02 7.36
CA ILE A 292 -5.10 1.55 5.97
C ILE A 292 -5.65 2.62 5.04
N TYR A 293 -4.92 2.82 3.95
CA TYR A 293 -5.29 3.63 2.81
C TYR A 293 -5.65 2.67 1.70
N LEU A 294 -6.90 2.69 1.29
CA LEU A 294 -7.41 1.84 0.23
C LEU A 294 -8.20 2.66 -0.78
N ARG A 295 -8.25 2.15 -2.01
CA ARG A 295 -9.05 2.69 -3.09
C ARG A 295 -10.08 1.67 -3.48
N TYR A 296 -11.35 2.04 -3.44
CA TYR A 296 -12.47 1.23 -3.91
C TYR A 296 -13.10 1.93 -5.12
N LYS A 297 -13.02 1.32 -6.31
CA LYS A 297 -13.34 2.01 -7.57
C LYS A 297 -12.55 3.34 -7.64
N ASN A 298 -13.24 4.48 -7.82
CA ASN A 298 -12.62 5.81 -7.85
C ASN A 298 -12.67 6.54 -6.51
N ARG A 299 -13.02 5.84 -5.42
CA ARG A 299 -13.14 6.43 -4.08
C ARG A 299 -11.94 6.08 -3.24
N LYS A 300 -11.36 7.11 -2.65
CA LYS A 300 -10.33 6.99 -1.62
C LYS A 300 -10.98 6.77 -0.27
N ILE A 301 -10.44 5.81 0.49
CA ILE A 301 -10.90 5.49 1.82
C ILE A 301 -9.66 5.41 2.73
N ILE A 302 -9.69 6.14 3.83
CA ILE A 302 -8.72 6.02 4.92
C ILE A 302 -9.48 5.42 6.08
N LEU A 303 -9.01 4.28 6.59
CA LEU A 303 -9.58 3.62 7.75
C LEU A 303 -8.53 3.55 8.85
N ARG A 304 -8.74 4.30 9.93
CA ARG A 304 -7.97 4.15 11.17
C ARG A 304 -8.40 2.89 11.91
N PRO A 305 -7.61 2.40 12.88
CA PRO A 305 -8.03 1.30 13.73
C PRO A 305 -9.42 1.52 14.33
N LYS A 306 -10.27 0.50 14.25
CA LYS A 306 -11.66 0.47 14.73
C LYS A 306 -12.66 1.31 13.93
N GLU A 307 -12.23 1.96 12.85
CA GLU A 307 -13.16 2.66 11.95
C GLU A 307 -13.83 1.68 10.97
N GLU A 308 -14.99 2.12 10.47
CA GLU A 308 -15.79 1.40 9.49
C GLU A 308 -16.18 2.35 8.36
N TYR A 309 -16.11 1.85 7.12
CA TYR A 309 -16.59 2.54 5.93
C TYR A 309 -17.78 1.80 5.35
N ASN A 310 -18.87 2.53 5.10
CA ASN A 310 -20.11 2.01 4.55
C ASN A 310 -20.39 2.66 3.19
N MET A 311 -20.69 1.86 2.18
CA MET A 311 -21.20 2.37 0.90
C MET A 311 -22.28 1.47 0.33
N GLN A 312 -23.15 2.08 -0.46
CA GLN A 312 -24.17 1.39 -1.24
C GLN A 312 -24.20 1.97 -2.65
N PHE A 313 -24.29 1.11 -3.65
CA PHE A 313 -24.42 1.51 -5.04
C PHE A 313 -25.22 0.50 -5.85
N LYS A 314 -25.80 0.96 -6.95
CA LYS A 314 -26.43 0.11 -7.96
C LYS A 314 -25.40 -0.23 -9.02
N GLU A 315 -25.32 -1.49 -9.44
CA GLU A 315 -24.58 -1.88 -10.64
C GLU A 315 -25.31 -2.97 -11.42
N LYS A 316 -25.00 -3.08 -12.70
CA LYS A 316 -25.48 -4.17 -13.55
C LYS A 316 -24.59 -5.39 -13.33
N TRP A 317 -25.20 -6.53 -13.02
CA TRP A 317 -24.52 -7.81 -12.97
C TRP A 317 -25.38 -8.85 -13.68
N MET A 318 -24.81 -9.53 -14.68
CA MET A 318 -25.54 -10.40 -15.60
C MET A 318 -26.82 -9.76 -16.18
N GLY A 319 -26.76 -8.47 -16.52
CA GLY A 319 -27.90 -7.71 -17.06
C GLY A 319 -28.94 -7.24 -16.03
N GLN A 320 -28.84 -7.67 -14.77
CA GLN A 320 -29.79 -7.30 -13.71
C GLN A 320 -29.25 -6.15 -12.85
N ASP A 321 -30.17 -5.32 -12.31
CA ASP A 321 -29.82 -4.30 -11.34
C ASP A 321 -29.59 -4.94 -9.97
N VAL A 322 -28.37 -4.84 -9.46
CA VAL A 322 -27.99 -5.30 -8.13
C VAL A 322 -27.67 -4.10 -7.26
N ILE A 323 -28.29 -4.03 -6.08
CA ILE A 323 -27.88 -3.08 -5.04
C ILE A 323 -26.79 -3.78 -4.24
N ARG A 324 -25.56 -3.28 -4.35
CA ARG A 324 -24.43 -3.75 -3.53
C ARG A 324 -24.24 -2.79 -2.36
N LYS A 325 -24.23 -3.33 -1.16
CA LYS A 325 -23.77 -2.66 0.06
C LYS A 325 -22.42 -3.25 0.46
N VAL A 326 -21.42 -2.41 0.65
CA VAL A 326 -20.08 -2.81 1.08
C VAL A 326 -19.77 -2.13 2.39
N ILE A 327 -19.41 -2.92 3.39
CA ILE A 327 -18.93 -2.48 4.69
C ILE A 327 -17.48 -2.94 4.82
N ILE A 328 -16.57 -2.02 5.11
CA ILE A 328 -15.16 -2.34 5.35
C ILE A 328 -14.83 -1.88 6.75
N LYS A 329 -14.38 -2.79 7.60
CA LYS A 329 -14.02 -2.53 8.98
C LYS A 329 -12.55 -2.80 9.20
N ASN A 330 -11.86 -1.82 9.77
CA ASN A 330 -10.47 -1.98 10.17
C ASN A 330 -10.42 -2.34 11.66
N HIS A 331 -9.96 -3.55 12.00
CA HIS A 331 -9.82 -3.97 13.39
C HIS A 331 -8.52 -3.48 14.04
N GLY A 332 -7.64 -2.83 13.28
CA GLY A 332 -6.34 -2.37 13.73
C GLY A 332 -5.32 -3.52 13.77
N LEU A 333 -4.22 -3.28 14.49
CA LEU A 333 -3.16 -4.26 14.68
C LEU A 333 -3.62 -5.41 15.56
N GLN A 334 -3.33 -6.62 15.10
CA GLN A 334 -3.59 -7.89 15.77
C GLN A 334 -2.28 -8.67 15.90
N ASP A 335 -2.23 -9.60 16.85
CA ASP A 335 -1.06 -10.44 17.08
C ASP A 335 -1.09 -11.68 16.17
N LYS A 336 0.01 -11.97 15.47
CA LYS A 336 0.09 -13.13 14.56
C LYS A 336 -0.03 -14.47 15.28
N ASP A 337 0.38 -14.55 16.54
CA ASP A 337 0.25 -15.75 17.39
C ASP A 337 -1.21 -16.08 17.74
N LYS A 338 -2.13 -15.13 17.55
CA LYS A 338 -3.58 -15.31 17.70
C LYS A 338 -4.29 -15.79 16.45
N ILE A 339 -3.56 -16.03 15.36
CA ILE A 339 -4.11 -16.65 14.15
C ILE A 339 -4.07 -18.17 14.33
N ALA A 340 -5.24 -18.80 14.26
CA ALA A 340 -5.37 -20.25 14.21
C ALA A 340 -5.94 -20.68 12.85
N VAL A 341 -5.29 -21.65 12.21
CA VAL A 341 -5.73 -22.21 10.93
C VAL A 341 -6.16 -23.64 11.15
N GLU A 342 -7.43 -23.92 10.89
CA GLU A 342 -8.05 -25.23 10.98
C GLU A 342 -8.37 -25.76 9.59
N TYR A 343 -8.13 -27.06 9.39
CA TYR A 343 -8.26 -27.72 8.11
C TYR A 343 -9.30 -28.82 8.22
N HIS A 344 -10.38 -28.74 7.43
CA HIS A 344 -11.47 -29.72 7.47
C HIS A 344 -11.54 -30.52 6.15
N TYR A 345 -11.33 -31.83 6.24
CA TYR A 345 -11.49 -32.76 5.12
C TYR A 345 -12.86 -33.47 5.19
N LYS A 346 -13.63 -33.45 4.09
CA LYS A 346 -15.02 -33.96 4.06
C LYS A 346 -15.15 -35.50 4.10
N GLY A 347 -14.03 -36.24 4.20
CA GLY A 347 -14.00 -37.71 4.21
C GLY A 347 -13.92 -38.37 5.60
N GLY A 348 -14.11 -37.62 6.69
CA GLY A 348 -13.78 -38.06 8.05
C GLY A 348 -12.31 -37.82 8.37
N VAL A 349 -11.97 -37.76 9.66
CA VAL A 349 -10.62 -37.50 10.16
C VAL A 349 -9.71 -38.66 9.75
N ARG A 350 -9.08 -38.59 8.59
CA ARG A 350 -7.91 -39.41 8.31
C ARG A 350 -6.73 -38.72 9.02
N PRO A 351 -6.00 -39.42 9.89
CA PRO A 351 -4.81 -38.85 10.51
C PRO A 351 -3.85 -38.36 9.42
N PRO A 352 -3.13 -37.25 9.65
CA PRO A 352 -2.10 -36.80 8.73
C PRO A 352 -1.15 -37.95 8.43
N THR A 353 -0.77 -38.10 7.17
CA THR A 353 0.25 -39.08 6.79
C THR A 353 1.54 -38.79 7.56
N PRO A 354 2.39 -39.80 7.81
CA PRO A 354 3.68 -39.59 8.48
C PRO A 354 4.51 -38.46 7.85
N ARG A 355 4.42 -38.29 6.52
CA ARG A 355 5.05 -37.20 5.76
C ARG A 355 4.45 -35.82 6.05
N GLU A 356 3.14 -35.74 6.27
CA GLU A 356 2.44 -34.51 6.67
C GLU A 356 2.74 -34.15 8.14
N GLU A 357 2.85 -35.15 9.03
CA GLU A 357 3.26 -34.93 10.42
C GLU A 357 4.73 -34.48 10.55
N GLU A 358 5.63 -35.09 9.77
CA GLU A 358 7.03 -34.71 9.75
C GLU A 358 7.19 -33.26 9.27
N PHE A 359 6.48 -32.89 8.21
CA PHE A 359 6.45 -31.50 7.72
C PHE A 359 5.93 -30.50 8.78
N LEU A 360 4.94 -30.89 9.58
CA LEU A 360 4.41 -30.06 10.68
C LEU A 360 5.41 -29.89 11.84
N LYS A 361 6.26 -30.90 12.09
CA LYS A 361 7.29 -30.83 13.13
C LYS A 361 8.47 -29.94 12.74
N THR A 362 8.86 -29.93 11.46
CA THR A 362 10.03 -29.15 11.00
C THR A 362 9.80 -27.63 11.04
N LYS A 363 8.57 -27.16 10.83
CA LYS A 363 8.24 -25.72 10.86
C LYS A 363 8.03 -25.12 12.25
N ARG A 364 7.92 -25.91 13.33
CA ARG A 364 7.85 -25.40 14.71
C ARG A 364 9.22 -25.16 15.34
N ARG A 365 10.31 -25.50 14.64
CA ARG A 365 11.70 -25.40 15.11
C ARG A 365 12.54 -24.34 14.39
N LEU A 366 11.94 -23.62 13.45
CA LEU A 366 12.48 -22.43 12.77
C LEU A 366 11.56 -21.27 13.10
#